data_AF-A0A660NU34-F1
#
_entry.id   AF-A0A660NU34-F1
#
_cell.length_a   1.000
_cell.length_b   1.000
_cell.length_c   1.000
_cell.angle_alpha   90.00
_cell.angle_beta   90.00
_cell.angle_gamma   90.00
#
_symmetry.space_group_name_H-M   'P 1'
#
loop_
_entity.id
_entity.type
_entity.pdbx_description
1 polymer ?
#
loop_
_entity_poly.entity_id
_entity_poly.type
_entity_poly.pdbx_seq_one_letter_code
_entity_poly.pdbx_strand_id
1 'polypeptide(L)'
;MQEDKLAIMRELVDKLNQASDTYYNGKTEIMSDHEWDSIFDKLKRIEEETGITLPDSPTINVSADNIVGEKEEHEFPALSLAKTKSVADLAKWAEGKPIWLSWKLDGLTLVVTYD
;
A
#
# COMPACT_ATOMS: atom_id res chain seq x y z
N MET A 1 -6.57 -21.42 -18.83
CA MET A 1 -5.36 -20.86 -18.17
C MET A 1 -5.51 -19.39 -17.85
N GLN A 2 -5.92 -18.51 -18.78
CA GLN A 2 -6.06 -17.08 -18.50
C GLN A 2 -7.33 -16.73 -17.71
N GLU A 3 -8.47 -17.37 -18.01
CA GLU A 3 -9.72 -17.23 -17.23
C GLU A 3 -9.55 -17.66 -15.76
N ASP A 4 -8.77 -18.70 -15.52
CA ASP A 4 -8.49 -19.23 -14.18
C ASP A 4 -7.68 -18.22 -13.33
N LYS A 5 -6.70 -17.56 -13.95
CA LYS A 5 -5.95 -16.47 -13.32
C LYS A 5 -6.83 -15.26 -13.02
N LEU A 6 -7.81 -14.97 -13.86
CA LEU A 6 -8.74 -13.85 -13.67
C LEU A 6 -9.69 -14.10 -12.48
N ALA A 7 -10.17 -15.33 -12.32
CA ALA A 7 -10.94 -15.75 -11.15
C ALA A 7 -10.12 -15.63 -9.85
N ILE A 8 -8.85 -16.08 -9.89
CA ILE A 8 -7.93 -15.95 -8.75
C ILE A 8 -7.67 -14.48 -8.41
N MET A 9 -7.43 -13.62 -9.41
CA MET A 9 -7.24 -12.18 -9.18
C MET A 9 -8.46 -11.55 -8.50
N ARG A 10 -9.67 -11.89 -8.96
CA ARG A 10 -10.91 -11.40 -8.33
C ARG A 10 -11.00 -11.80 -6.86
N GLU A 11 -10.73 -13.07 -6.53
CA GLU A 11 -10.76 -13.55 -5.14
C GLU A 11 -9.74 -12.82 -4.24
N LEU A 12 -8.53 -12.59 -4.76
CA LEU A 12 -7.47 -11.87 -4.03
C LEU A 12 -7.85 -10.39 -3.82
N VAL A 13 -8.39 -9.72 -4.84
CA VAL A 13 -8.85 -8.33 -4.76
C VAL A 13 -9.96 -8.20 -3.73
N ASP A 14 -10.98 -9.06 -3.79
CA ASP A 14 -12.12 -9.03 -2.86
C ASP A 14 -11.64 -9.21 -1.41
N LYS A 15 -10.71 -10.14 -1.18
CA LYS A 15 -10.15 -10.41 0.15
C LYS A 15 -9.32 -9.25 0.69
N LEU A 16 -8.49 -8.63 -0.14
CA LEU A 16 -7.69 -7.45 0.24
C LEU A 16 -8.59 -6.25 0.52
N ASN A 17 -9.60 -6.01 -0.32
CA ASN A 17 -10.55 -4.91 -0.13
C ASN A 17 -11.40 -5.09 1.12
N GLN A 18 -11.81 -6.32 1.45
CA GLN A 18 -12.52 -6.61 2.71
C GLN A 18 -11.63 -6.37 3.94
N ALA A 19 -10.35 -6.73 3.87
CA ALA A 19 -9.40 -6.47 4.95
C ALA A 19 -9.17 -4.97 5.13
N SER A 20 -8.99 -4.23 4.03
CA SER A 20 -8.85 -2.77 4.04
C SER A 20 -10.11 -2.09 4.61
N ASP A 21 -11.31 -2.49 4.17
CA ASP A 21 -12.59 -1.97 4.71
C ASP A 21 -12.67 -2.15 6.22
N THR A 22 -12.25 -3.32 6.71
CA THR A 22 -12.27 -3.65 8.13
C THR A 22 -11.29 -2.77 8.92
N TYR A 23 -10.07 -2.61 8.40
CA TYR A 23 -9.04 -1.78 9.00
C TYR A 23 -9.46 -0.31 9.09
N TYR A 24 -10.01 0.26 8.01
CA TYR A 24 -10.41 1.68 7.97
C TYR A 24 -11.72 1.95 8.72
N ASN A 25 -12.65 1.00 8.77
CA ASN A 25 -13.94 1.16 9.46
C ASN A 25 -13.95 0.60 10.90
N GLY A 26 -12.79 0.27 11.47
CA GLY A 26 -12.65 -0.14 12.87
C GLY A 26 -13.39 -1.44 13.22
N LYS A 27 -13.56 -2.35 12.26
CA LYS A 27 -14.13 -3.69 12.48
C LYS A 27 -13.06 -4.65 12.98
N THR A 28 -13.45 -5.85 13.40
CA THR A 28 -12.51 -6.90 13.86
C THR A 28 -11.55 -7.29 12.74
N GLU A 29 -10.24 -7.06 12.98
CA GLU A 29 -9.15 -7.38 12.06
C GLU A 29 -9.27 -8.82 11.52
N ILE A 30 -9.36 -8.95 10.19
CA ILE A 30 -9.61 -10.23 9.50
C ILE A 30 -8.29 -10.93 9.13
N MET A 31 -7.19 -10.18 9.04
CA MET A 31 -5.85 -10.69 8.76
C MET A 31 -4.81 -9.71 9.30
N SER A 32 -3.62 -10.23 9.61
CA SER A 32 -2.48 -9.39 10.00
C SER A 32 -1.88 -8.63 8.81
N ASP A 33 -1.17 -7.54 9.08
CA ASP A 33 -0.40 -6.78 8.08
C ASP A 33 0.49 -7.67 7.21
N HIS A 34 1.15 -8.66 7.82
CA HIS A 34 2.04 -9.57 7.11
C HIS A 34 1.29 -10.47 6.12
N GLU A 35 0.10 -10.95 6.49
CA GLU A 35 -0.74 -11.75 5.60
C GLU A 35 -1.30 -10.90 4.46
N TRP A 36 -1.68 -9.65 4.77
CA TRP A 36 -2.11 -8.68 3.77
C TRP A 36 -1.01 -8.42 2.74
N ASP A 37 0.21 -8.09 3.18
CA ASP A 37 1.38 -7.86 2.33
C ASP A 37 1.66 -9.08 1.42
N SER A 38 1.60 -10.29 1.98
CA SER A 38 1.84 -11.52 1.19
C SER A 38 0.78 -11.75 0.12
N ILE A 39 -0.49 -11.42 0.39
CA ILE A 39 -1.59 -11.57 -0.57
C ILE A 39 -1.48 -10.48 -1.65
N PHE A 40 -1.12 -9.26 -1.26
CA PHE A 40 -0.88 -8.12 -2.15
C PHE A 40 0.26 -8.41 -3.13
N ASP A 41 1.40 -8.90 -2.65
CA ASP A 41 2.54 -9.28 -3.49
C ASP A 41 2.17 -10.38 -4.50
N LYS A 42 1.33 -11.33 -4.09
CA LYS A 42 0.84 -12.39 -4.97
C LYS A 42 -0.07 -11.82 -6.06
N LEU A 43 -1.00 -10.95 -5.71
CA LEU A 43 -1.88 -10.28 -6.67
C LEU A 43 -1.05 -9.51 -7.69
N LYS A 44 -0.09 -8.69 -7.23
CA LYS A 44 0.80 -7.90 -8.09
C LYS A 44 1.57 -8.75 -9.10
N ARG A 45 2.10 -9.92 -8.68
CA ARG A 45 2.78 -10.85 -9.60
C ARG A 45 1.84 -11.38 -10.69
N ILE A 46 0.60 -11.70 -10.35
CA ILE A 46 -0.37 -12.21 -11.33
C ILE A 46 -0.79 -11.10 -12.30
N GLU A 47 -0.95 -9.87 -11.83
CA GLU A 47 -1.23 -8.71 -12.69
C GLU A 47 -0.06 -8.43 -13.65
N GLU A 48 1.19 -8.49 -13.17
CA GLU A 48 2.40 -8.38 -14.00
C GLU A 48 2.50 -9.51 -15.05
N GLU A 49 2.20 -10.74 -14.66
CA GLU A 49 2.22 -11.90 -15.57
C GLU A 49 1.13 -11.84 -16.66
N THR A 50 -0.04 -11.29 -16.33
CA THR A 50 -1.20 -11.27 -17.22
C THR A 50 -1.32 -9.97 -18.01
N GLY A 51 -0.69 -8.90 -17.55
CA GLY A 51 -0.86 -7.54 -18.06
C GLY A 51 -2.26 -6.96 -17.81
N ILE A 52 -3.03 -7.57 -16.89
CA ILE A 52 -4.41 -7.21 -16.57
C ILE A 52 -4.45 -6.73 -15.11
N THR A 53 -5.05 -5.57 -14.88
CA THR A 53 -5.30 -5.03 -13.55
C THR A 53 -6.80 -4.79 -13.40
N LEU A 54 -7.39 -5.25 -12.31
CA LEU A 54 -8.81 -5.04 -12.06
C LEU A 54 -9.06 -3.58 -11.61
N PRO A 55 -10.18 -2.94 -12.02
CA PRO A 55 -10.44 -1.53 -11.72
C PRO A 55 -10.51 -1.21 -10.22
N ASP A 56 -10.90 -2.18 -9.41
CA ASP A 56 -11.02 -2.13 -7.95
C ASP A 56 -9.81 -2.75 -7.24
N SER A 57 -8.72 -3.03 -7.97
CA SER A 57 -7.53 -3.64 -7.40
C SER A 57 -6.82 -2.68 -6.42
N PRO A 58 -6.43 -3.15 -5.23
CA PRO A 58 -5.66 -2.36 -4.28
C PRO A 58 -4.26 -2.00 -4.79
N THR A 59 -3.78 -2.64 -5.87
CA THR A 59 -2.50 -2.28 -6.50
C THR A 59 -2.55 -0.94 -7.24
N ILE A 60 -3.75 -0.44 -7.57
CA ILE A 60 -3.97 0.86 -8.20
C ILE A 60 -4.81 1.82 -7.35
N ASN A 61 -5.71 1.31 -6.50
CA ASN A 61 -6.56 2.13 -5.65
C ASN A 61 -5.98 2.22 -4.25
N VAL A 62 -5.45 3.40 -3.94
CA VAL A 62 -4.87 3.73 -2.64
C VAL A 62 -5.83 4.62 -1.85
N SER A 63 -7.09 4.19 -1.66
CA SER A 63 -8.05 4.93 -0.82
C SER A 63 -9.34 4.17 -0.55
N ALA A 64 -9.86 4.31 0.67
CA ALA A 64 -11.28 4.06 0.97
C ALA A 64 -12.09 5.28 0.47
N ASP A 65 -12.86 5.11 -0.59
CA ASP A 65 -13.53 6.20 -1.33
C ASP A 65 -14.67 6.93 -0.59
N ASN A 66 -14.90 6.66 0.70
CA ASN A 66 -15.98 7.27 1.48
C ASN A 66 -15.45 8.18 2.60
N ILE A 67 -14.70 9.21 2.24
CA ILE A 67 -14.33 10.28 3.18
C ILE A 67 -15.36 11.41 3.07
N VAL A 68 -15.98 11.78 4.19
CA VAL A 68 -16.79 13.00 4.30
C VAL A 68 -15.83 14.20 4.34
N GLY A 69 -15.62 14.87 3.21
CA GLY A 69 -14.77 16.07 3.10
C GLY A 69 -14.49 16.47 1.64
N GLU A 70 -14.11 17.73 1.42
CA GLU A 70 -13.59 18.16 0.11
C GLU A 70 -12.20 17.55 -0.10
N LYS A 71 -11.94 17.02 -1.31
CA LYS A 71 -10.63 16.50 -1.67
C LYS A 71 -9.71 17.69 -1.93
N GLU A 72 -8.61 17.77 -1.18
CA GLU A 72 -7.55 18.74 -1.41
C GLU A 72 -6.47 18.13 -2.30
N GLU A 73 -6.12 18.84 -3.37
CA GLU A 73 -5.01 18.42 -4.24
C GLU A 73 -3.69 18.75 -3.56
N HIS A 74 -2.90 17.71 -3.26
CA HIS A 74 -1.57 17.93 -2.72
C HIS A 74 -0.66 18.56 -3.78
N GLU A 75 -0.02 19.69 -3.46
CA GLU A 75 0.96 20.34 -4.33
C GLU A 75 2.13 19.40 -4.70
N PHE A 76 2.47 18.46 -3.81
CA PHE A 76 3.47 17.44 -4.03
C PHE A 76 2.92 16.04 -3.72
N PRO A 77 3.26 15.01 -4.52
CA PRO A 77 2.83 13.64 -4.26
C PRO A 77 3.31 13.16 -2.88
N ALA A 78 2.41 12.56 -2.10
CA ALA A 78 2.78 11.81 -0.90
C ALA A 78 3.48 10.51 -1.31
N LEU A 79 4.82 10.54 -1.38
CA LEU A 79 5.62 9.36 -1.73
C LEU A 79 5.77 8.41 -0.53
N SER A 80 5.79 7.12 -0.83
CA SER A 80 6.16 6.09 0.14
C SER A 80 7.68 5.96 0.28
N LEU A 81 8.15 5.70 1.51
CA LEU A 81 9.57 5.45 1.78
C LEU A 81 9.91 3.96 1.58
N ALA A 82 11.07 3.70 0.96
CA ALA A 82 11.66 2.37 0.93
C ALA A 82 11.97 1.91 2.37
N LYS A 83 11.66 0.64 2.68
CA LYS A 83 11.87 0.05 4.02
C LYS A 83 12.97 -1.01 3.92
N THR A 84 13.84 -1.07 4.93
CA THR A 84 14.80 -2.18 5.08
C THR A 84 14.99 -2.51 6.56
N LYS A 85 15.28 -3.79 6.84
CA LYS A 85 15.75 -4.26 8.15
C LYS A 85 17.25 -4.60 8.12
N SER A 86 17.91 -4.47 6.96
CA SER A 86 19.31 -4.81 6.74
C SER A 86 20.20 -3.60 6.94
N VAL A 87 21.15 -3.70 7.87
CA VAL A 87 22.17 -2.66 8.08
C VAL A 87 23.06 -2.50 6.83
N ALA A 88 23.33 -3.60 6.13
CA ALA A 88 24.14 -3.56 4.90
C ALA A 88 23.44 -2.80 3.78
N ASP A 89 22.12 -2.95 3.63
CA ASP A 89 21.35 -2.22 2.63
C ASP A 89 21.31 -0.73 2.94
N LEU A 90 21.15 -0.37 4.22
CA LEU A 90 21.20 1.02 4.66
C LEU A 90 22.57 1.65 4.39
N ALA A 91 23.67 0.94 4.69
CA ALA A 91 25.03 1.41 4.44
C ALA A 91 25.31 1.56 2.93
N LYS A 92 24.83 0.62 2.11
CA LYS A 92 24.90 0.68 0.66
C LYS A 92 24.12 1.87 0.12
N TRP A 93 22.91 2.11 0.60
CA TRP A 93 22.07 3.25 0.22
C TRP A 93 22.72 4.60 0.60
N ALA A 94 23.37 4.67 1.77
CA ALA A 94 24.04 5.89 2.22
C ALA A 94 25.26 6.26 1.37
N GLU A 95 25.92 5.29 0.71
CA GLU A 95 27.10 5.51 -0.14
C GLU A 95 28.22 6.34 0.52
N GLY A 96 28.39 6.19 1.85
CA GLY A 96 29.37 6.96 2.63
C GLY A 96 29.02 8.45 2.82
N LYS A 97 27.84 8.90 2.42
CA LYS A 97 27.34 10.26 2.67
C LYS A 97 26.78 10.38 4.09
N PRO A 98 26.84 11.57 4.72
CA PRO A 98 26.13 11.83 5.96
C PRO A 98 24.62 11.59 5.79
N ILE A 99 23.98 10.98 6.79
CA ILE A 99 22.55 10.69 6.78
C ILE A 99 21.84 11.33 7.98
N TRP A 100 20.55 11.61 7.80
CA TRP A 100 19.66 12.01 8.88
C TRP A 100 18.85 10.80 9.34
N LEU A 101 18.78 10.63 10.66
CA LEU A 101 18.01 9.57 11.31
C LEU A 101 16.90 10.19 12.13
N SER A 102 15.69 9.71 11.92
CA SER A 102 14.52 10.09 12.69
C SER A 102 13.69 8.85 13.02
N TRP A 103 12.85 8.98 14.03
CA TRP A 103 11.88 7.94 14.36
C TRP A 103 10.78 7.93 13.31
N LYS A 104 10.51 6.75 12.73
CA LYS A 104 9.28 6.56 11.96
C LYS A 104 8.12 6.54 12.94
N LEU A 105 7.36 7.63 12.97
CA LEU A 105 6.12 7.71 13.74
C LEU A 105 5.06 6.82 13.08
N ASP A 106 4.31 6.11 13.91
CA ASP A 106 3.20 5.28 13.48
C ASP A 106 1.90 6.02 13.73
N GLY A 107 1.31 6.54 12.66
CA GLY A 107 0.16 7.44 12.74
C GLY A 107 -0.28 7.89 11.36
N LEU A 108 -1.17 8.88 11.33
CA LEU A 108 -1.69 9.46 10.09
C LEU A 108 -0.77 10.58 9.60
N THR A 109 -0.38 10.54 8.32
CA THR A 109 0.34 11.64 7.68
C THR A 109 -0.62 12.79 7.43
N LEU A 110 -0.22 14.00 7.86
CA LEU A 110 -0.97 15.24 7.65
C LEU A 110 -0.10 16.23 6.86
N VAL A 111 -0.72 16.99 5.96
CA VAL A 111 -0.10 18.11 5.26
C VAL A 111 -0.76 19.39 5.77
N VAL A 112 0.04 20.34 6.25
CA VAL A 112 -0.46 21.60 6.83
C VAL A 112 0.19 22.78 6.09
N THR A 113 -0.64 23.65 5.53
CA THR A 113 -0.23 24.87 4.82
C THR A 113 -0.35 26.08 5.75
N TYR A 114 0.65 26.97 5.72
CA TYR A 114 0.68 28.20 6.52
C TYR A 114 0.94 29.40 5.61
N ASP A 115 0.19 30.49 5.81
CA ASP A 115 0.34 31.79 5.13
C ASP A 115 1.12 32.81 5.97
#